data_AF-A0A013VH84-F1
#
_entry.id   AF-A0A013VH84-F1
#
_cell.length_a   1.000
_cell.length_b   1.000
_cell.length_c   1.000
_cell.angle_alpha   90.00
_cell.angle_beta   90.00
_cell.angle_gamma   90.00
#
_symmetry.space_group_name_H-M   'P 1'
#
loop_
_entity.id
_entity.type
_entity.pdbx_description
1 polymer ?
#
loop_
_entity_poly.entity_id
_entity_poly.type
_entity_poly.pdbx_seq_one_letter_code
_entity_poly.pdbx_strand_id
1 'polypeptide(L)'
;MKSIIRWMDRDWAARRYNPVFAFAQRFVWGVPVMLSIALIGILEIIGLPSNGPISTIILVLGGVGMFVVMLVSMYRWAKGYGQTSFQERQANTHLDKVSERSASIRNWIWPNGN
;
A
#
# COMPACT_ATOMS: atom_id res chain seq x y z
N MET A 1 -0.11 -10.49 -19.09
CA MET A 1 -0.67 -9.28 -18.42
C MET A 1 -1.90 -9.56 -17.56
N LYS A 2 -2.94 -10.24 -18.06
CA LYS A 2 -4.16 -10.55 -17.28
C LYS A 2 -3.94 -11.40 -16.01
N SER A 3 -2.97 -12.33 -16.01
CA SER A 3 -2.66 -13.17 -14.83
C SER A 3 -2.06 -12.39 -13.67
N ILE A 4 -1.18 -11.43 -13.97
CA ILE A 4 -0.55 -10.54 -12.98
C ILE A 4 -1.60 -9.69 -12.30
N ILE A 5 -2.49 -9.07 -13.08
CA ILE A 5 -3.59 -8.26 -12.55
C ILE A 5 -4.49 -9.10 -11.63
N ARG A 6 -4.84 -10.32 -12.04
CA ARG A 6 -5.73 -11.21 -11.27
C ARG A 6 -5.08 -11.74 -9.98
N TRP A 7 -3.77 -11.98 -9.99
CA TRP A 7 -3.02 -12.31 -8.78
C TRP A 7 -2.94 -11.10 -7.83
N MET A 8 -2.71 -9.91 -8.39
CA MET A 8 -2.66 -8.66 -7.63
C MET A 8 -4.00 -8.32 -6.96
N ASP A 9 -5.13 -8.48 -7.65
CA ASP A 9 -6.47 -8.25 -7.08
C ASP A 9 -6.76 -9.20 -5.90
N ARG A 10 -6.27 -10.43 -5.96
CA ARG A 10 -6.47 -11.44 -4.90
C ARG A 10 -5.61 -11.16 -3.66
N ASP A 11 -4.34 -10.77 -3.84
CA ASP A 11 -3.49 -10.32 -2.73
C ASP A 11 -4.03 -9.04 -2.09
N TRP A 12 -4.67 -8.17 -2.88
CA TRP A 12 -5.29 -6.94 -2.40
C TRP A 12 -6.53 -7.19 -1.55
N ALA A 13 -7.41 -8.13 -1.95
CA ALA A 13 -8.56 -8.54 -1.15
C ALA A 13 -8.18 -9.18 0.19
N ALA A 14 -7.01 -9.82 0.26
CA ALA A 14 -6.51 -10.45 1.49
C ALA A 14 -5.95 -9.43 2.50
N ARG A 15 -5.45 -8.27 2.04
CA ARG A 15 -4.78 -7.27 2.87
C ARG A 15 -5.74 -6.13 3.18
N ARG A 16 -6.68 -6.40 4.09
CA ARG A 16 -7.55 -5.39 4.71
C ARG A 16 -6.71 -4.17 5.13
N TYR A 17 -7.12 -3.00 4.64
CA TYR A 17 -6.79 -1.66 5.11
C TYR A 17 -6.09 -1.63 6.48
N ASN A 18 -4.76 -1.68 6.47
CA ASN A 18 -3.97 -1.46 7.66
C ASN A 18 -3.17 -0.17 7.43
N PRO A 19 -3.45 0.93 8.15
CA PRO A 19 -2.69 2.19 8.00
C PRO A 19 -1.20 1.99 8.28
N VAL A 20 -0.83 0.98 9.08
CA VAL A 20 0.55 0.54 9.27
C VAL A 20 1.16 0.05 7.95
N PHE A 21 0.39 -0.62 7.10
CA PHE A 21 0.83 -1.06 5.78
C PHE A 21 1.04 0.11 4.82
N ALA A 22 0.18 1.13 4.88
CA ALA A 22 0.36 2.37 4.11
C ALA A 22 1.63 3.13 4.52
N PHE A 23 1.94 3.14 5.81
CA PHE A 23 3.18 3.71 6.34
C PHE A 23 4.41 2.86 5.96
N ALA A 24 4.32 1.54 6.14
CA ALA A 24 5.36 0.58 5.74
C ALA A 24 5.66 0.64 4.24
N GLN A 25 4.65 0.88 3.40
CA GLN A 25 4.81 1.00 1.96
C GLN A 25 5.66 2.21 1.54
N ARG A 26 5.74 3.27 2.36
CA ARG A 26 6.63 4.41 2.09
C ARG A 26 8.10 4.05 2.24
N PHE A 27 8.45 3.10 3.12
CA PHE A 27 9.82 2.58 3.22
C PHE A 27 10.25 1.83 1.96
N VAL A 28 9.30 1.18 1.26
CA VAL A 28 9.57 0.49 0.00
C VAL A 28 10.01 1.46 -1.10
N TRP A 29 9.61 2.74 -1.02
CA TRP A 29 10.02 3.75 -2.01
C TRP A 29 11.51 4.09 -1.92
N GLY A 30 12.10 4.00 -0.74
CA GLY A 30 13.53 4.25 -0.54
C GLY A 30 14.43 3.09 -0.97
N VAL A 31 13.88 1.89 -1.18
CA VAL A 31 14.66 0.67 -1.48
C VAL A 31 15.56 0.82 -2.72
N PRO A 32 15.08 1.35 -3.86
CA PRO A 32 15.94 1.53 -5.03
C PRO A 32 17.12 2.47 -4.78
N VAL A 33 16.92 3.54 -4.00
CA VAL A 33 17.97 4.49 -3.62
C VAL A 33 18.96 3.84 -2.66
N MET A 34 18.47 3.14 -1.63
CA MET A 34 19.33 2.43 -0.67
C MET A 34 20.19 1.36 -1.35
N LEU A 35 19.61 0.60 -2.29
CA LEU A 35 20.36 -0.37 -3.10
C LEU A 35 21.43 0.32 -3.94
N SER A 36 21.13 1.50 -4.50
CA SER A 36 22.09 2.25 -5.30
C SER A 36 23.26 2.76 -4.46
N ILE A 37 23.00 3.26 -3.25
CA ILE A 37 24.04 3.66 -2.29
C ILE A 37 24.88 2.45 -1.87
N ALA A 38 24.25 1.32 -1.55
CA ALA A 38 24.95 0.09 -1.20
C ALA A 38 25.85 -0.40 -2.36
N LEU A 39 25.36 -0.32 -3.60
CA LEU A 39 26.12 -0.70 -4.79
C LEU A 39 27.33 0.23 -5.00
N ILE A 40 27.16 1.55 -4.81
CA ILE A 40 28.27 2.51 -4.87
C ILE A 40 29.31 2.21 -3.79
N GLY A 41 28.90 1.87 -2.56
CA GLY A 41 29.82 1.45 -1.50
C GLY A 41 30.60 0.17 -1.86
N ILE A 42 29.96 -0.80 -2.53
CA ILE A 42 30.65 -2.00 -3.04
C ILE A 42 31.66 -1.63 -4.12
N LEU A 43 31.32 -0.71 -5.03
CA LEU A 43 32.24 -0.22 -6.07
C LEU A 43 33.50 0.42 -5.45
N GLU A 44 33.33 1.17 -4.38
CA GLU A 44 34.45 1.79 -3.66
C GLU A 44 35.37 0.75 -3.01
N ILE A 45 34.81 -0.33 -2.44
CA ILE A 45 35.58 -1.44 -1.88
C ILE A 45 36.44 -2.15 -2.94
N ILE A 46 35.95 -2.26 -4.17
CA ILE A 46 36.70 -2.88 -5.28
C ILE A 46 37.62 -1.89 -6.01
N GLY A 47 37.82 -0.69 -5.47
CA GLY A 47 38.77 0.31 -5.97
C GLY A 47 38.26 1.19 -7.10
N LEU A 48 36.95 1.20 -7.36
CA LEU A 48 36.34 2.12 -8.32
C LEU A 48 35.94 3.44 -7.63
N PRO A 49 36.15 4.59 -8.29
CA PRO A 49 35.83 5.89 -7.70
C PRO A 49 34.32 6.07 -7.50
N SER A 50 33.91 6.37 -6.26
CA SER A 50 32.51 6.64 -5.86
C SER A 50 31.93 7.91 -6.52
N ASN A 51 32.79 8.82 -6.99
CA ASN A 51 32.43 10.01 -7.76
C ASN A 51 32.57 9.83 -9.29
N GLY A 52 32.82 8.61 -9.76
CA GLY A 52 32.94 8.30 -11.18
C GLY A 52 31.60 8.25 -11.92
N PRO A 53 31.62 8.27 -13.27
CA PRO A 53 30.41 8.25 -14.10
C PRO A 53 29.54 7.01 -13.85
N ILE A 54 30.15 5.88 -13.48
CA ILE A 54 29.45 4.62 -13.14
C ILE A 54 28.56 4.83 -11.90
N SER A 55 29.11 5.43 -10.84
CA SER A 55 28.38 5.71 -9.60
C SER A 55 27.25 6.71 -9.82
N THR A 56 27.46 7.72 -10.68
CA THR A 56 26.40 8.65 -11.09
C THR A 56 25.25 7.93 -11.81
N ILE A 57 25.55 7.04 -12.75
CA ILE A 57 24.53 6.26 -13.47
C ILE A 57 23.72 5.39 -12.51
N ILE A 58 24.40 4.71 -11.56
CA ILE A 58 23.74 3.89 -10.54
C ILE A 58 22.78 4.74 -9.69
N LEU A 59 23.22 5.92 -9.26
CA LEU A 59 22.39 6.82 -8.45
C LEU A 59 21.16 7.32 -9.25
N VAL A 60 21.35 7.68 -10.52
CA VAL A 60 20.25 8.08 -11.42
C VAL A 60 19.26 6.94 -11.61
N LEU A 61 19.73 5.71 -11.84
CA LEU A 61 18.88 4.53 -11.94
C LEU A 61 18.12 4.24 -10.64
N GLY A 62 18.77 4.44 -9.49
CA GLY A 62 18.12 4.37 -8.17
C GLY A 62 16.99 5.38 -8.03
N GLY A 63 17.23 6.63 -8.42
CA GLY A 63 16.24 7.70 -8.42
C GLY A 63 15.06 7.39 -9.35
N VAL A 64 15.33 7.00 -10.59
CA VAL A 64 14.29 6.60 -11.56
C VAL A 64 13.49 5.40 -11.02
N GLY A 65 14.17 4.40 -10.47
CA GLY A 65 13.54 3.24 -9.85
C GLY A 65 12.62 3.62 -8.69
N MET A 66 13.03 4.54 -7.82
CA MET A 66 12.19 5.09 -6.76
C MET A 66 10.93 5.75 -7.32
N PHE A 67 11.06 6.59 -8.36
CA PHE A 67 9.91 7.22 -9.01
C PHE A 67 8.94 6.20 -9.62
N VAL A 68 9.45 5.16 -10.29
CA VAL A 68 8.60 4.09 -10.85
C VAL A 68 7.86 3.35 -9.75
N VAL A 69 8.55 2.96 -8.67
CA VAL A 69 7.92 2.27 -7.52
C VAL A 69 6.89 3.16 -6.83
N MET A 70 7.17 4.46 -6.70
CA MET A 70 6.24 5.44 -6.15
C MET A 70 4.99 5.58 -7.04
N LEU A 71 5.15 5.76 -8.36
CA LEU A 71 4.03 5.88 -9.30
C LEU A 71 3.16 4.62 -9.33
N VAL A 72 3.78 3.44 -9.33
CA VAL A 72 3.05 2.16 -9.25
C VAL A 72 2.31 2.06 -7.90
N SER A 73 2.94 2.47 -6.80
CA SER A 73 2.30 2.50 -5.48
C SER A 73 1.11 3.46 -5.43
N MET A 74 1.24 4.66 -6.00
CA MET A 74 0.18 5.64 -6.10
C MET A 74 -0.95 5.17 -7.01
N TYR A 75 -0.64 4.56 -8.16
CA TYR A 75 -1.63 3.96 -9.04
C TYR A 75 -2.39 2.83 -8.33
N ARG A 76 -1.69 1.98 -7.56
CA ARG A 76 -2.33 0.95 -6.71
C ARG A 76 -3.23 1.56 -5.65
N TRP A 77 -2.79 2.65 -5.02
CA TRP A 77 -3.61 3.39 -4.06
C TRP A 77 -4.85 3.99 -4.71
N ALA A 78 -4.71 4.66 -5.85
CA ALA A 78 -5.81 5.27 -6.59
C ALA A 78 -6.84 4.22 -7.06
N LYS A 79 -6.38 3.07 -7.58
CA LYS A 79 -7.30 1.97 -7.94
C LYS A 79 -7.95 1.30 -6.74
N GLY A 80 -7.22 1.21 -5.62
CA GLY A 80 -7.71 0.59 -4.40
C GLY A 80 -8.76 1.44 -3.66
N TYR A 81 -8.49 2.73 -3.50
CA TYR A 81 -9.39 3.68 -2.84
C TYR A 81 -10.53 4.16 -3.75
N GLY A 82 -10.37 4.07 -5.07
CA GLY A 82 -11.39 4.47 -6.06
C GLY A 82 -12.52 3.45 -6.28
N GLN A 83 -12.47 2.27 -5.64
CA GLN A 83 -13.60 1.34 -5.67
C GLN A 83 -14.70 1.78 -4.68
N THR A 84 -15.69 2.49 -5.19
CA THR A 84 -16.96 2.83 -4.53
C THR A 84 -17.61 1.62 -3.84
N SER A 85 -17.47 0.43 -4.40
CA SER A 85 -17.98 -0.82 -3.83
C SER A 85 -17.39 -1.19 -2.45
N PHE A 86 -16.19 -0.71 -2.12
CA PHE A 86 -15.55 -0.98 -0.82
C PHE A 86 -16.02 0.01 0.26
N GLN A 87 -16.25 1.27 -0.13
CA GLN A 87 -16.88 2.27 0.73
C GLN A 87 -18.35 1.91 1.01
N GLU A 88 -19.08 1.41 -0.01
CA GLU A 88 -20.45 0.88 0.17
C GLU A 88 -20.48 -0.34 1.09
N ARG A 89 -19.51 -1.27 0.99
CA ARG A 89 -19.44 -2.42 1.90
C ARG A 89 -19.11 -2.03 3.33
N GLN A 90 -18.22 -1.07 3.56
CA GLN A 90 -17.96 -0.55 4.91
C GLN A 90 -19.15 0.24 5.45
N ALA A 91 -19.83 1.04 4.62
CA ALA A 91 -21.05 1.75 4.99
C ALA A 91 -22.15 0.76 5.38
N ASN A 92 -22.39 -0.29 4.59
CA ASN A 92 -23.38 -1.31 4.89
C ASN A 92 -23.04 -2.10 6.16
N THR A 93 -21.77 -2.47 6.38
CA THR A 93 -21.37 -3.15 7.63
C THR A 93 -21.53 -2.25 8.87
N HIS A 94 -21.37 -0.93 8.71
CA HIS A 94 -21.61 0.03 9.78
C HIS A 94 -23.11 0.20 10.05
N LEU A 95 -23.92 0.27 9.00
CA LEU A 95 -25.38 0.33 9.09
C LEU A 95 -25.96 -0.92 9.75
N ASP A 96 -25.46 -2.12 9.43
CA ASP A 96 -25.87 -3.37 10.06
C ASP A 96 -25.53 -3.41 11.56
N LYS A 97 -24.34 -2.95 11.95
CA LYS A 97 -23.97 -2.84 13.38
C LYS A 97 -24.77 -1.80 14.13
N VAL A 98 -25.12 -0.70 13.47
CA VAL A 98 -26.00 0.33 14.05
C VAL A 98 -27.41 -0.22 14.20
N SER A 99 -27.94 -0.94 13.20
CA SER A 99 -29.27 -1.53 13.25
C SER A 99 -29.38 -2.61 14.34
N GLU A 100 -28.37 -3.46 14.51
CA GLU A 100 -28.28 -4.44 15.60
C GLU A 100 -28.23 -3.76 16.98
N ARG A 101 -27.42 -2.70 17.13
CA ARG A 101 -27.38 -1.92 18.38
C ARG A 101 -28.72 -1.25 18.66
N SER A 102 -29.36 -0.65 17.65
CA SER A 102 -30.67 -0.04 17.80
C SER A 102 -31.77 -1.06 18.14
N ALA A 103 -31.72 -2.26 17.58
CA ALA A 103 -32.64 -3.35 17.90
C ALA A 103 -32.41 -3.89 19.32
N SER A 104 -31.15 -4.04 19.74
CA SER A 104 -30.79 -4.44 21.10
C SER A 104 -31.23 -3.41 22.14
N ILE A 105 -31.03 -2.11 21.87
CA ILE A 105 -31.50 -1.02 22.73
C ILE A 105 -33.03 -1.00 22.79
N ARG A 106 -33.72 -1.17 21.65
CA ARG A 106 -35.18 -1.22 21.61
C ARG A 106 -35.74 -2.36 22.47
N ASN A 107 -35.18 -3.56 22.34
CA ASN A 107 -35.60 -4.72 23.13
C ASN A 107 -35.26 -4.57 24.62
N TRP A 108 -34.25 -3.77 24.98
CA TRP A 108 -33.92 -3.47 26.37
C TRP A 108 -34.87 -2.43 26.98
N ILE A 109 -35.27 -1.40 26.22
CA ILE A 109 -36.16 -0.33 26.71
C ILE A 109 -37.63 -0.79 26.72
N TRP A 110 -38.05 -1.58 25.73
CA TRP A 110 -39.41 -2.11 25.61
C TRP A 110 -39.38 -3.62 25.34
N PRO A 111 -39.08 -4.45 26.37
CA PRO A 111 -38.94 -5.89 26.19
C PRO A 111 -40.26 -6.61 25.86
N ASN A 112 -41.41 -6.01 26.19
CA ASN A 112 -42.74 -6.59 25.96
C ASN A 112 -43.66 -5.56 25.31
N GLY A 113 -43.82 -5.65 23.99
CA GLY A 113 -44.97 -5.08 23.28
C GLY A 113 -46.04 -6.15 23.11
N ASN A 114 -46.74 -6.47 24.20
CA ASN A 114 -48.04 -7.14 24.23
C ASN A 114 -48.88 -6.47 25.32
#